data_AF-A0A2N9LUR8-F1
#
_entry.id   AF-A0A2N9LUR8-F1
#
_cell.length_a   1.000
_cell.length_b   1.000
_cell.length_c   1.000
_cell.angle_alpha   90.00
_cell.angle_beta   90.00
_cell.angle_gamma   90.00
#
_symmetry.space_group_name_H-M   'P 1'
#
loop_
_entity.id
_entity.type
_entity.pdbx_description
1 polymer ?
#
loop_
_entity_poly.entity_id
_entity_poly.type
_entity_poly.pdbx_seq_one_letter_code
_entity_poly.pdbx_strand_id
1 'polypeptide(L)'
;MQIASFGRELTGRADALPGYIRRMVPIPDPRVAASIGESHYANAEPSPNPEDAVSGIVFEITEQELAAADKYEEGAEYRRISVTLTSGVRAWAYVRA
;
A
#
# COMPACT_ATOMS: atom_id res chain seq x y z
N MET A 1 6.34 -8.31 -6.60
CA MET A 1 5.65 -8.29 -7.92
C MET A 1 4.30 -8.99 -7.75
N GLN A 2 3.21 -8.32 -8.11
CA GLN A 2 1.80 -8.70 -7.83
C GLN A 2 1.45 -10.20 -8.00
N ILE A 3 1.92 -10.84 -9.08
CA ILE A 3 1.66 -12.27 -9.34
C ILE A 3 2.30 -13.16 -8.26
N ALA A 4 3.47 -12.79 -7.72
CA ALA A 4 4.12 -13.55 -6.66
C ALA A 4 3.38 -13.49 -5.32
N SER A 5 2.56 -12.45 -5.11
CA SER A 5 1.79 -12.27 -3.87
C SER A 5 0.37 -12.84 -3.97
N PHE A 6 -0.23 -12.84 -5.16
CA PHE A 6 -1.64 -13.20 -5.34
C PHE A 6 -1.89 -14.38 -6.30
N GLY A 7 -0.87 -14.90 -6.99
CA GLY A 7 -0.98 -16.04 -7.89
C GLY A 7 -1.76 -15.79 -9.19
N ARG A 8 -2.27 -14.56 -9.40
CA ARG A 8 -2.98 -14.12 -10.61
C ARG A 8 -2.80 -12.62 -10.83
N GLU A 9 -3.18 -12.15 -12.01
CA GLU A 9 -3.34 -10.72 -12.27
C GLU A 9 -4.62 -10.21 -11.58
N LEU A 10 -4.50 -9.09 -10.85
CA LEU A 10 -5.65 -8.47 -10.19
C LEU A 10 -6.26 -7.40 -11.09
N THR A 11 -7.58 -7.37 -11.14
CA THR A 11 -8.31 -6.25 -11.75
C THR A 11 -8.16 -5.03 -10.85
N GLY A 12 -7.54 -3.98 -11.41
CA GLY A 12 -7.32 -2.72 -10.71
C GLY A 12 -7.97 -1.56 -11.45
N ARG A 13 -8.36 -0.53 -10.69
CA ARG A 13 -8.77 0.76 -11.24
C ARG A 13 -7.98 1.89 -10.58
N ALA A 14 -7.74 2.96 -11.34
CA ALA A 14 -7.13 4.17 -10.80
C ALA A 14 -8.06 4.79 -9.74
N ASP A 15 -7.48 5.19 -8.61
CA ASP A 15 -8.17 5.86 -7.53
C ASP A 15 -7.17 6.71 -6.71
N ALA A 16 -7.63 7.37 -5.66
CA ALA A 16 -6.74 8.08 -4.76
C ALA A 16 -7.11 7.87 -3.28
N LEU A 17 -6.09 7.89 -2.43
CA LEU A 17 -6.21 7.81 -0.99
C LEU A 17 -6.20 9.23 -0.38
N PRO A 18 -7.36 9.80 -0.02
CA PRO A 18 -7.46 11.16 0.52
C PRO A 18 -6.95 11.26 1.96
N GLY A 19 -6.42 12.42 2.34
CA GLY A 19 -5.85 12.70 3.66
C GLY A 19 -4.45 12.12 3.88
N TYR A 20 -3.79 11.67 2.81
CA TYR A 20 -2.43 11.10 2.87
C TYR A 20 -1.51 11.79 1.86
N ILE A 21 -0.22 11.79 2.18
CA ILE A 21 0.85 12.22 1.28
C ILE A 21 1.87 11.10 1.11
N ARG A 22 2.43 10.99 -0.10
CA ARG A 22 3.50 10.03 -0.39
C ARG A 22 4.82 10.58 0.13
N ARG A 23 5.45 9.86 1.05
CA ARG A 23 6.81 10.14 1.54
C ARG A 23 7.78 9.07 1.12
N MET A 24 8.95 9.50 0.65
CA MET A 24 10.07 8.62 0.35
C MET A 24 10.89 8.43 1.62
N VAL A 25 10.86 7.23 2.19
CA VAL A 25 11.57 6.89 3.43
C VAL A 25 12.81 6.06 3.07
N PRO A 26 14.03 6.45 3.46
CA PRO A 26 15.23 5.68 3.14
C PRO A 26 15.13 4.24 3.64
N ILE A 27 15.57 3.28 2.82
CA ILE A 27 15.68 1.88 3.24
C ILE A 27 16.97 1.73 4.03
N PRO A 28 16.90 1.42 5.34
CA PRO A 28 18.08 1.40 6.19
C PRO A 28 18.95 0.17 5.97
N ASP A 29 18.38 -0.98 5.55
CA ASP A 29 19.16 -2.18 5.23
C ASP A 29 19.57 -2.16 3.74
N PRO A 30 20.87 -1.99 3.44
CA PRO A 30 21.37 -1.94 2.07
C PRO A 30 21.15 -3.27 1.31
N ARG A 31 20.99 -4.40 1.99
CA ARG A 31 20.67 -5.69 1.35
C ARG A 31 19.23 -5.70 0.85
N VAL A 32 18.31 -5.07 1.58
CA VAL A 32 16.92 -4.91 1.17
C VAL A 32 16.83 -3.90 0.02
N ALA A 33 17.55 -2.79 0.10
CA ALA A 33 17.63 -1.82 -0.98
C ALA A 33 18.14 -2.47 -2.29
N ALA A 34 19.19 -3.30 -2.19
CA ALA A 34 19.74 -4.01 -3.33
C ALA A 34 18.80 -5.10 -3.89
N SER A 35 18.04 -5.80 -3.03
CA SER A 35 17.15 -6.88 -3.48
C SER A 35 15.93 -6.38 -4.26
N ILE A 36 15.43 -5.18 -3.94
CA ILE A 36 14.29 -4.57 -4.64
C ILE A 36 14.70 -3.52 -5.68
N GLY A 37 15.97 -3.12 -5.71
CA GLY A 37 16.49 -2.12 -6.65
C GLY A 37 16.07 -0.68 -6.34
N GLU A 38 15.57 -0.41 -5.13
CA GLU A 38 15.14 0.90 -4.68
C GLU A 38 15.89 1.31 -3.42
N SER A 39 16.16 2.61 -3.26
CA SER A 39 16.83 3.15 -2.05
C SER A 39 15.86 3.71 -1.01
N HIS A 40 14.59 3.87 -1.38
CA HIS A 40 13.56 4.47 -0.53
C HIS A 40 12.24 3.70 -0.68
N TYR A 41 11.53 3.49 0.42
CA TYR A 41 10.13 3.08 0.41
C TYR A 41 9.22 4.26 0.07
N ALA A 42 8.18 4.01 -0.71
CA ALA A 42 7.10 4.97 -0.94
C ALA A 42 5.96 4.73 0.06
N ASN A 43 5.99 5.43 1.18
CA ASN A 43 4.99 5.27 2.25
C ASN A 43 3.87 6.30 2.09
N ALA A 44 2.64 5.89 2.39
CA ALA A 44 1.53 6.80 2.60
C ALA A 44 1.52 7.23 4.08
N GLU A 45 1.71 8.52 4.33
CA GLU A 45 1.65 9.10 5.68
C GLU A 45 0.45 10.05 5.79
N PRO A 46 -0.21 10.14 6.96
CA PRO A 46 -1.28 11.11 7.17
C PRO A 46 -0.81 12.53 6.85
N SER A 47 -1.57 13.26 6.02
CA SER A 47 -1.26 14.65 5.71
C SER A 47 -1.96 15.60 6.69
N PRO A 48 -1.31 16.70 7.12
CA PRO A 48 -2.00 17.79 7.82
C PRO A 48 -2.96 18.58 6.90
N ASN A 49 -2.85 18.43 5.58
CA ASN A 49 -3.76 19.04 4.61
C ASN A 49 -4.84 18.03 4.19
N PRO A 50 -6.13 18.26 4.50
CA PRO A 50 -7.21 17.34 4.14
C PRO A 50 -7.45 17.22 2.63
N GLU A 51 -6.96 18.18 1.83
CA GLU A 51 -7.07 18.16 0.38
C GLU A 51 -6.00 17.28 -0.30
N ASP A 52 -4.99 16.82 0.44
CA ASP A 52 -3.96 15.95 -0.13
C ASP A 52 -4.51 14.55 -0.40
N ALA A 53 -4.10 13.97 -1.52
CA ALA A 53 -4.42 12.58 -1.83
C ALA A 53 -3.24 11.88 -2.53
N VAL A 54 -3.05 10.60 -2.21
CA VAL A 54 -2.08 9.74 -2.90
C VAL A 54 -2.79 9.01 -4.04
N SER A 55 -2.44 9.36 -5.28
CA SER A 55 -2.93 8.64 -6.47
C SER A 55 -2.31 7.24 -6.56
N GLY A 56 -3.14 6.25 -6.92
CA GLY A 56 -2.71 4.86 -7.04
C GLY A 56 -3.71 4.00 -7.78
N ILE A 57 -3.63 2.68 -7.54
CA ILE A 57 -4.55 1.68 -8.10
C ILE A 57 -5.16 0.91 -6.93
N VAL A 58 -6.49 0.80 -6.91
CA VAL A 58 -7.20 -0.11 -6.01
C VAL A 58 -7.47 -1.41 -6.74
N PHE A 59 -7.12 -2.53 -6.10
CA PHE A 59 -7.29 -3.87 -6.66
C PHE A 59 -8.46 -4.61 -6.03
N GLU A 60 -9.14 -5.43 -6.83
CA GLU A 60 -10.16 -6.35 -6.37
C GLU A 60 -9.55 -7.70 -6.01
N ILE A 61 -9.67 -8.05 -4.73
CA ILE A 61 -9.13 -9.27 -4.14
C ILE A 61 -10.21 -9.99 -3.33
N THR A 62 -10.05 -11.31 -3.18
CA THR A 62 -10.87 -12.15 -2.31
C THR A 62 -10.44 -12.01 -0.85
N GLU A 63 -11.29 -12.46 0.09
CA GLU A 63 -10.94 -12.48 1.51
C GLU A 63 -9.71 -13.35 1.82
N GLN A 64 -9.53 -14.44 1.08
CA GLN A 64 -8.40 -15.36 1.24
C GLN A 64 -7.09 -14.69 0.79
N GLU A 65 -7.14 -13.96 -0.33
CA GLU A 65 -6.03 -13.15 -0.83
C GLU A 65 -5.68 -12.00 0.13
N LEU A 66 -6.69 -11.37 0.73
CA LEU A 66 -6.49 -10.35 1.74
C LEU A 66 -5.80 -10.91 3.00
N ALA A 67 -6.21 -12.09 3.48
CA ALA A 67 -5.57 -12.75 4.61
C ALA A 67 -4.12 -13.18 4.31
N ALA A 68 -3.83 -13.58 3.07
CA ALA A 68 -2.47 -13.86 2.63
C ALA A 68 -1.61 -12.58 2.61
N ALA A 69 -2.19 -11.46 2.20
CA ALA A 69 -1.53 -10.15 2.27
C ALA A 69 -1.26 -9.73 3.72
N ASP A 70 -2.22 -9.90 4.65
CA ASP A 70 -2.02 -9.59 6.07
C ASP A 70 -0.79 -10.33 6.63
N LYS A 71 -0.66 -11.63 6.32
CA LYS A 71 0.46 -12.47 6.77
C LYS A 71 1.80 -12.04 6.17
N TYR A 72 1.81 -11.53 4.95
CA TYR A 72 3.02 -11.01 4.33
C TYR A 72 3.49 -9.71 5.01
N GLU A 73 2.54 -8.85 5.38
CA GLU A 73 2.82 -7.51 5.93
C GLU A 73 3.08 -7.51 7.46
N GLU A 74 2.67 -8.56 8.18
CA GLU A 74 2.89 -8.69 9.64
C GLU A 74 4.38 -8.61 10.03
N GLY A 75 5.28 -9.06 9.17
CA GLY A 75 6.72 -8.98 9.39
C GLY A 75 7.35 -7.61 9.12
N ALA A 76 6.59 -6.63 8.61
CA ALA A 76 7.10 -5.37 8.07
C ALA A 76 6.60 -4.11 8.81
N GLU A 77 6.00 -4.26 9.99
CA GLU A 77 5.44 -3.16 10.80
C GLU A 77 4.34 -2.34 10.09
N TYR A 78 3.59 -2.97 9.18
CA TYR A 78 2.42 -2.35 8.55
C TYR A 78 1.13 -2.81 9.22
N ARG A 79 0.18 -1.87 9.37
CA ARG A 79 -1.18 -2.15 9.84
C ARG A 79 -2.20 -1.98 8.73
N ARG A 80 -3.15 -2.90 8.68
CA ARG A 80 -4.32 -2.78 7.80
C ARG A 80 -5.33 -1.79 8.36
N ILE A 81 -5.76 -0.85 7.54
CA ILE A 81 -6.80 0.13 7.86
C ILE A 81 -7.89 0.13 6.77
N SER A 82 -9.13 0.39 7.18
CA SER A 82 -10.23 0.63 6.24
C SER A 82 -10.24 2.11 5.87
N VAL A 83 -10.27 2.39 4.56
CA VAL A 83 -10.25 3.76 4.03
C VAL A 83 -11.37 3.91 2.99
N THR A 84 -11.87 5.13 2.85
CA THR A 84 -12.74 5.52 1.74
C THR A 84 -11.87 6.26 0.72
N LEU A 85 -11.81 5.75 -0.50
CA LEU A 85 -11.06 6.36 -1.59
C LEU A 85 -11.83 7.54 -2.18
N THR A 86 -11.16 8.35 -3.01
CA THR A 86 -11.78 9.51 -3.66
C THR A 86 -12.98 9.13 -4.53
N SER A 87 -13.00 7.92 -5.11
CA SER A 87 -14.17 7.38 -5.82
C SER A 87 -15.39 7.08 -4.93
N GLY A 88 -15.25 7.13 -3.61
CA GLY A 88 -16.27 6.72 -2.64
C GLY A 88 -16.25 5.22 -2.29
N VAL A 89 -15.38 4.43 -2.93
CA VAL A 89 -15.26 3.00 -2.62
C VAL A 89 -14.48 2.79 -1.32
N ARG A 90 -14.95 1.85 -0.49
CA ARG A 90 -14.20 1.38 0.67
C ARG A 90 -13.15 0.37 0.25
N ALA A 91 -11.92 0.56 0.70
CA ALA A 91 -10.80 -0.32 0.44
C ALA A 91 -9.99 -0.58 1.71
N TRP A 92 -9.13 -1.59 1.65
CA TRP A 92 -8.11 -1.85 2.65
C TRP A 92 -6.79 -1.23 2.19
N ALA A 93 -6.13 -0.51 3.08
CA ALA A 93 -4.78 0.02 2.86
C ALA A 93 -3.87 -0.45 3.99
N TYR A 94 -2.59 -0.69 3.66
CA TYR A 94 -1.55 -0.95 4.65
C TYR A 94 -0.75 0.32 4.85
N VAL A 95 -0.70 0.80 6.08
CA VAL A 95 0.07 1.99 6.46
C VAL A 95 1.07 1.59 7.54
N ARG A 96 2.25 2.20 7.54
CA ARG A 96 3.26 1.94 8.56
C ARG A 96 2.68 2.28 9.94
N ALA A 97 2.86 1.39 10.92
CA ALA A 97 2.44 1.59 12.31
C ALA A 97 3.43 2.48 13.08
#